data_AF-A0A7S3RGR5-F1
#
_entry.id   AF-A0A7S3RGR5-F1
#
_cell.length_a   1.000
_cell.length_b   1.000
_cell.length_c   1.000
_cell.angle_alpha   90.00
_cell.angle_beta   90.00
_cell.angle_gamma   90.00
#
_symmetry.space_group_name_H-M   'P 1'
#
loop_
_entity.id
_entity.type
_entity.pdbx_description
1 polymer ?
#
loop_
_entity_poly.entity_id
_entity_poly.type
_entity_poly.pdbx_seq_one_letter_code
_entity_poly.pdbx_strand_id
1 'polypeptide(L)'
;AKLFGFTNRQQPRARGRLYHIATMGAQGEQALSPAHSSALADYSRFARRRREQCVAEVVAEFKETREMRLFDESYGKDEVEALLDGLLALVKSALQKELRSTANSSVLVLKQLLEQAENAGAKVSFDITRASDLALLREVEAWEASLSNGAGLQLKSKATGAAPKVLGSIGVVQDASTLMALEASKEDHASLVEKFKALQVQCSSILQERSSLSAKLEGLQAERAALAASAGGARSGLKTEAALQGRVAELEAEMSSLKANGGAAANASLARAEEAAKALSRELEEAREEIEARIEKSKQFANVRQMMAKKNEVIAGLRKQLKEHGILAEGDVVPSNE
;
A
#
# COMPACT_ATOMS: atom_id res chain seq x y z
N ALA A 1 -43.06 -88.67 66.59
CA ALA A 1 -43.92 -88.02 67.59
C ALA A 1 -43.81 -86.51 67.41
N LYS A 2 -44.96 -85.85 67.16
CA LYS A 2 -45.26 -84.41 67.29
C LYS A 2 -44.41 -83.44 66.42
N LEU A 3 -44.95 -82.51 65.63
CA LEU A 3 -46.33 -82.08 65.42
C LEU A 3 -46.40 -81.31 64.07
N PHE A 4 -47.49 -81.55 63.36
CA PHE A 4 -48.02 -80.91 62.15
C PHE A 4 -48.29 -79.40 62.31
N GLY A 5 -48.33 -78.66 61.18
CA GLY A 5 -49.14 -77.44 61.00
C GLY A 5 -48.47 -76.36 60.12
N PHE A 6 -48.60 -76.38 58.78
CA PHE A 6 -49.54 -75.56 57.98
C PHE A 6 -49.69 -74.12 58.51
N THR A 7 -49.31 -73.07 57.75
CA THR A 7 -50.12 -72.54 56.64
C THR A 7 -49.32 -71.92 55.48
N ASN A 8 -49.97 -71.99 54.32
CA ASN A 8 -49.55 -71.65 52.97
C ASN A 8 -50.17 -70.28 52.54
N ARG A 9 -49.63 -69.70 51.46
CA ARG A 9 -50.06 -68.52 50.64
C ARG A 9 -49.52 -67.14 51.09
N GLN A 10 -48.79 -66.33 50.31
CA GLN A 10 -48.52 -66.28 48.87
C GLN A 10 -47.13 -65.68 48.54
N GLN A 11 -46.57 -66.08 47.38
CA GLN A 11 -45.39 -65.52 46.66
C GLN A 11 -45.71 -64.18 45.93
N PRO A 12 -44.78 -63.50 45.19
CA PRO A 12 -43.31 -63.45 45.20
C PRO A 12 -42.71 -62.01 45.03
N ARG A 13 -41.36 -61.93 44.93
CA ARG A 13 -40.49 -60.88 44.31
C ARG A 13 -39.94 -59.79 45.24
N ALA A 14 -38.62 -59.82 45.47
CA ALA A 14 -37.64 -58.97 44.77
C ALA A 14 -36.24 -59.17 45.37
N ARG A 15 -35.25 -59.20 44.48
CA ARG A 15 -33.82 -59.39 44.77
C ARG A 15 -33.24 -58.14 45.45
N GLY A 16 -32.48 -58.35 46.53
CA GLY A 16 -31.59 -57.33 47.10
C GLY A 16 -30.41 -57.99 47.81
N ARG A 17 -29.36 -58.35 47.06
CA ARG A 17 -28.07 -58.71 47.66
C ARG A 17 -27.27 -57.43 47.86
N LEU A 18 -27.12 -57.04 49.13
CA LEU A 18 -26.05 -56.15 49.57
C LEU A 18 -24.71 -56.83 49.23
N TYR A 19 -23.92 -56.20 48.35
CA TYR A 19 -22.49 -56.41 48.32
C TYR A 19 -21.82 -55.20 48.94
N HIS A 20 -21.13 -55.44 50.06
CA HIS A 20 -20.22 -54.49 50.67
C HIS A 20 -19.15 -54.08 49.64
N ILE A 21 -19.10 -52.77 49.39
CA ILE A 21 -18.10 -52.10 48.57
C ILE A 21 -16.80 -52.06 49.38
N ALA A 22 -15.80 -52.85 48.97
CA ALA A 22 -14.42 -52.62 49.35
C ALA A 22 -13.77 -51.70 48.31
N THR A 23 -13.88 -50.39 48.54
CA THR A 23 -13.18 -49.37 47.76
C THR A 23 -11.72 -49.31 48.23
N MET A 24 -10.83 -50.06 47.57
CA MET A 24 -9.41 -49.71 47.60
C MET A 24 -9.16 -48.68 46.50
N GLY A 25 -9.03 -47.42 46.90
CA GLY A 25 -8.63 -46.32 46.03
C GLY A 25 -7.18 -46.50 45.59
N ALA A 26 -6.97 -46.91 44.35
CA ALA A 26 -5.68 -46.80 43.69
C ALA A 26 -5.44 -45.31 43.38
N GLN A 27 -4.52 -44.69 44.13
CA GLN A 27 -3.95 -43.39 43.80
C GLN A 27 -3.24 -43.54 42.45
N GLY A 28 -3.78 -42.93 41.39
CA GLY A 28 -3.15 -42.95 40.08
C GLY A 28 -1.93 -42.02 40.07
N GLU A 29 -0.73 -42.59 40.12
CA GLU A 29 0.50 -41.91 39.73
C GLU A 29 0.37 -41.46 38.27
N GLN A 30 0.13 -40.17 38.02
CA GLN A 30 0.26 -39.62 36.67
C GLN A 30 1.74 -39.43 36.36
N ALA A 31 2.29 -40.37 35.60
CA ALA A 31 3.65 -40.28 35.08
C ALA A 31 3.79 -39.05 34.17
N LEU A 32 4.94 -38.38 34.27
CA LEU A 32 5.26 -37.25 33.39
C LEU A 32 5.36 -37.75 31.93
N SER A 33 4.95 -36.90 30.99
CA SER A 33 5.19 -37.14 29.56
C SER A 33 6.68 -37.46 29.33
N PRO A 34 7.04 -38.40 28.44
CA PRO A 34 8.44 -38.73 28.16
C PRO A 34 9.30 -37.51 27.80
N ALA A 35 8.73 -36.55 27.07
CA ALA A 35 9.41 -35.30 26.72
C ALA A 35 9.70 -34.44 27.96
N HIS A 36 8.73 -34.30 28.87
CA HIS A 36 8.90 -33.56 30.12
C HIS A 36 9.84 -34.28 31.09
N SER A 37 9.80 -35.62 31.13
CA SER A 37 10.72 -36.43 31.92
C SER A 37 12.17 -36.28 31.43
N SER A 38 12.38 -36.26 30.11
CA SER A 38 13.70 -35.97 29.52
C SER A 38 14.17 -34.55 29.85
N ALA A 39 13.31 -33.54 29.68
CA ALA A 39 13.65 -32.15 29.99
C ALA A 39 14.02 -31.96 31.48
N LEU A 40 13.30 -32.62 32.38
CA LEU A 40 13.60 -32.62 33.82
C LEU A 40 14.96 -33.29 34.11
N ALA A 41 15.24 -34.43 33.47
CA ALA A 41 16.52 -35.11 33.58
C ALA A 41 17.69 -34.23 33.08
N ASP A 42 17.50 -33.51 31.99
CA ASP A 42 18.50 -32.60 31.44
C ASP A 42 18.77 -31.41 32.37
N TYR A 43 17.72 -30.83 32.95
CA TYR A 43 17.87 -29.78 33.94
C TYR A 43 18.59 -30.27 35.21
N SER A 44 18.26 -31.46 35.72
CA SER A 44 18.97 -32.03 36.88
C SER A 44 20.44 -32.30 36.60
N ARG A 45 20.80 -32.79 35.39
CA ARG A 45 22.21 -32.92 34.99
C ARG A 45 22.90 -31.56 34.92
N PHE A 46 22.24 -30.54 34.38
CA PHE A 46 22.75 -29.18 34.35
C PHE A 46 23.00 -28.63 35.77
N ALA A 47 22.02 -28.74 36.66
CA ALA A 47 22.11 -28.29 38.05
C ALA A 47 23.21 -29.03 38.82
N ARG A 48 23.36 -30.34 38.58
CA ARG A 48 24.45 -31.14 39.15
C ARG A 48 25.83 -30.64 38.69
N ARG A 49 26.05 -30.44 37.39
CA ARG A 49 27.32 -29.91 36.86
C ARG A 49 27.67 -28.55 37.48
N ARG A 50 26.67 -27.68 37.67
CA ARG A 50 26.83 -26.39 38.36
C ARG A 50 27.28 -26.56 39.81
N ARG A 51 26.67 -27.47 40.57
CA ARG A 51 27.12 -27.79 41.94
C ARG A 51 28.55 -28.31 41.96
N GLU A 52 28.88 -29.27 41.08
CA GLU A 52 30.24 -29.84 41.00
C GLU A 52 31.28 -28.79 40.64
N GLN A 53 30.95 -27.88 39.71
CA GLN A 53 31.80 -26.74 39.36
C GLN A 53 32.01 -25.80 40.57
N CYS A 54 30.94 -25.44 41.28
CA CYS A 54 31.04 -24.58 42.47
C CYS A 54 31.93 -25.20 43.55
N VAL A 55 31.81 -26.50 43.79
CA VAL A 55 32.71 -27.23 44.72
C VAL A 55 34.15 -27.21 44.22
N ALA A 56 34.37 -27.44 42.93
CA ALA A 56 35.71 -27.41 42.33
C ALA A 56 36.36 -26.02 42.42
N GLU A 57 35.59 -24.95 42.21
CA GLU A 57 36.04 -23.57 42.37
C GLU A 57 36.44 -23.29 43.82
N VAL A 58 35.61 -23.66 44.80
CA VAL A 58 35.98 -23.51 46.23
C VAL A 58 37.27 -24.30 46.55
N VAL A 59 37.39 -25.54 46.09
CA VAL A 59 38.62 -26.32 46.30
C VAL A 59 39.84 -25.64 45.66
N ALA A 60 39.67 -25.01 44.49
CA ALA A 60 40.72 -24.26 43.83
C ALA A 60 41.16 -23.04 44.67
N GLU A 61 40.24 -22.27 45.25
CA GLU A 61 40.56 -21.12 46.12
C GLU A 61 41.40 -21.53 47.35
N PHE A 62 41.07 -22.66 47.97
CA PHE A 62 41.85 -23.22 49.08
C PHE A 62 43.23 -23.66 48.62
N LYS A 63 43.32 -24.32 47.45
CA LYS A 63 44.59 -24.77 46.89
C LYS A 63 45.48 -23.59 46.53
N GLU A 64 44.93 -22.57 45.89
CA GLU A 64 45.63 -21.34 45.54
C GLU A 64 46.12 -20.60 46.77
N THR A 65 45.29 -20.46 47.81
CA THR A 65 45.72 -19.85 49.07
C THR A 65 46.86 -20.63 49.72
N ARG A 66 46.79 -21.97 49.71
CA ARG A 66 47.86 -22.82 50.22
C ARG A 66 49.16 -22.66 49.42
N GLU A 67 49.08 -22.63 48.10
CA GLU A 67 50.28 -22.58 47.23
C GLU A 67 50.90 -21.18 47.14
N MET A 68 50.09 -20.12 47.20
CA MET A 68 50.54 -18.75 46.95
C MET A 68 50.67 -17.89 48.21
N ARG A 69 49.95 -18.22 49.28
CA ARG A 69 49.90 -17.38 50.50
C ARG A 69 50.43 -18.09 51.75
N LEU A 70 50.52 -19.42 51.73
CA LEU A 70 51.02 -20.23 52.84
C LEU A 70 52.41 -20.83 52.53
N PHE A 71 53.41 -19.98 52.30
CA PHE A 71 54.78 -20.38 51.90
C PHE A 71 55.85 -20.23 53.00
N ASP A 72 55.57 -19.54 54.11
CA ASP A 72 56.52 -19.33 55.20
C ASP A 72 56.45 -20.46 56.24
N GLU A 73 57.59 -20.76 56.85
CA GLU A 73 57.73 -21.81 57.88
C GLU A 73 57.16 -21.38 59.26
N SER A 74 56.88 -20.10 59.45
CA SER A 74 56.41 -19.53 60.72
C SER A 74 55.43 -18.40 60.46
N TYR A 75 54.31 -18.41 61.17
CA TYR A 75 53.29 -17.37 61.07
C TYR A 75 52.95 -16.79 62.44
N GLY A 76 52.85 -15.46 62.50
CA GLY A 76 52.25 -14.77 63.64
C GLY A 76 50.73 -14.96 63.67
N LYS A 77 50.13 -14.79 64.85
CA LYS A 77 48.67 -14.90 65.01
C LYS A 77 47.91 -13.97 64.04
N ASP A 78 48.31 -12.70 63.99
CA ASP A 78 47.65 -11.68 63.17
C ASP A 78 47.75 -11.98 61.67
N GLU A 79 48.87 -12.60 61.24
CA GLU A 79 49.08 -13.04 59.85
C GLU A 79 48.16 -14.22 59.51
N VAL A 80 48.03 -15.21 60.40
CA VAL A 80 47.09 -16.32 60.22
C VAL A 80 45.65 -15.82 60.16
N GLU A 81 45.26 -14.89 61.05
CA GLU A 81 43.92 -14.28 61.02
C GLU A 81 43.66 -13.57 59.68
N ALA A 82 44.62 -12.77 59.19
CA ALA A 82 44.50 -12.10 57.88
C ALA A 82 44.45 -13.06 56.68
N LEU A 83 45.17 -14.20 56.76
CA LEU A 83 45.10 -15.25 55.74
C LEU A 83 43.72 -15.90 55.70
N LEU A 84 43.17 -16.26 56.88
CA LEU A 84 41.84 -16.87 57.02
C LEU A 84 40.73 -15.91 56.57
N ASP A 85 40.81 -14.63 56.95
CA ASP A 85 39.84 -13.62 56.54
C ASP A 85 39.85 -13.40 55.02
N GLY A 86 41.04 -13.38 54.42
CA GLY A 86 41.19 -13.29 52.97
C GLY A 86 40.60 -14.50 52.24
N LEU A 87 40.88 -15.72 52.73
CA LEU A 87 40.29 -16.95 52.18
C LEU A 87 38.76 -16.97 52.33
N LEU A 88 38.25 -16.55 53.50
CA LEU A 88 36.82 -16.43 53.74
C LEU A 88 36.17 -15.46 52.74
N ALA A 89 36.81 -14.32 52.44
CA ALA A 89 36.32 -13.35 51.47
C ALA A 89 36.25 -13.94 50.05
N LEU A 90 37.29 -14.66 49.62
CA LEU A 90 37.35 -15.32 48.31
C LEU A 90 36.26 -16.39 48.17
N VAL A 91 36.19 -17.31 49.13
CA VAL A 91 35.18 -18.39 49.15
C VAL A 91 33.77 -17.82 49.20
N LYS A 92 33.52 -16.81 50.03
CA LYS A 92 32.22 -16.13 50.11
C LYS A 92 31.84 -15.51 48.76
N SER A 93 32.78 -14.87 48.08
CA SER A 93 32.55 -14.27 46.75
C SER A 93 32.20 -15.33 45.71
N ALA A 94 32.98 -16.42 45.64
CA ALA A 94 32.75 -17.53 44.71
C ALA A 94 31.37 -18.17 44.94
N LEU A 95 31.05 -18.51 46.20
CA LEU A 95 29.75 -19.08 46.56
C LEU A 95 28.59 -18.12 46.24
N GLN A 96 28.70 -16.83 46.57
CA GLN A 96 27.65 -15.85 46.29
C GLN A 96 27.38 -15.71 44.78
N LYS A 97 28.43 -15.71 43.96
CA LYS A 97 28.32 -15.67 42.50
C LYS A 97 27.57 -16.89 41.96
N GLU A 98 27.96 -18.10 42.37
CA GLU A 98 27.34 -19.34 41.88
C GLU A 98 25.93 -19.56 42.44
N LEU A 99 25.66 -19.23 43.70
CA LEU A 99 24.32 -19.27 44.29
C LEU A 99 23.35 -18.33 43.55
N ARG A 100 23.80 -17.10 43.24
CA ARG A 100 23.00 -16.14 42.47
C ARG A 100 22.76 -16.64 41.03
N SER A 101 23.78 -17.19 40.39
CA SER A 101 23.65 -17.77 39.05
C SER A 101 22.65 -18.93 39.04
N THR A 102 22.71 -19.80 40.03
CA THR A 102 21.79 -20.93 40.21
C THR A 102 20.36 -20.44 40.40
N ALA A 103 20.13 -19.52 41.33
CA ALA A 103 18.80 -18.94 41.58
C ALA A 103 18.21 -18.29 40.33
N ASN A 104 19.00 -17.46 39.62
CA ASN A 104 18.56 -16.82 38.38
C ASN A 104 18.21 -17.85 37.30
N SER A 105 18.99 -18.92 37.16
CA SER A 105 18.71 -19.99 36.19
C SER A 105 17.41 -20.75 36.51
N SER A 106 17.14 -21.02 37.80
CA SER A 106 15.89 -21.66 38.23
C SER A 106 14.67 -20.77 37.96
N VAL A 107 14.78 -19.47 38.23
CA VAL A 107 13.71 -18.49 37.92
C VAL A 107 13.41 -18.44 36.42
N LEU A 108 14.44 -18.46 35.57
CA LEU A 108 14.25 -18.44 34.11
C LEU A 108 13.53 -19.70 33.61
N VAL A 109 13.91 -20.87 34.10
CA VAL A 109 13.24 -22.13 33.71
C VAL A 109 11.79 -22.13 34.18
N LEU A 110 11.52 -21.69 35.41
CA LEU A 110 10.15 -21.55 35.91
C LEU A 110 9.32 -20.59 35.05
N LYS A 111 9.88 -19.44 34.66
CA LYS A 111 9.22 -18.48 33.76
C LYS A 111 8.85 -19.12 32.42
N GLN A 112 9.79 -19.83 31.79
CA GLN A 112 9.56 -20.51 30.51
C GLN A 112 8.44 -21.55 30.62
N LEU A 113 8.39 -22.33 31.70
CA LEU A 113 7.34 -23.32 31.93
C LEU A 113 5.96 -22.65 32.14
N LEU A 114 5.91 -21.54 32.88
CA LEU A 114 4.67 -20.80 33.11
C LEU A 114 4.14 -20.14 31.83
N GLU A 115 5.02 -19.56 31.00
CA GLU A 115 4.65 -19.01 29.69
C GLU A 115 4.10 -20.10 28.75
N GLN A 116 4.73 -21.28 28.72
CA GLN A 116 4.24 -22.41 27.94
C GLN A 116 2.87 -22.90 28.43
N ALA A 117 2.66 -22.95 29.74
CA ALA A 117 1.38 -23.32 30.31
C ALA A 117 0.28 -22.29 29.99
N GLU A 118 0.58 -21.00 30.09
CA GLU A 118 -0.36 -19.92 29.77
C GLU A 118 -0.73 -19.92 28.27
N ASN A 119 0.26 -20.09 27.39
CA ASN A 119 0.03 -20.24 25.94
C ASN A 119 -0.83 -21.46 25.60
N ALA A 120 -0.77 -22.52 26.41
CA ALA A 120 -1.62 -23.70 26.28
C ALA A 120 -3.00 -23.54 26.96
N GLY A 121 -3.29 -22.38 27.56
CA GLY A 121 -4.52 -22.13 28.31
C GLY A 121 -4.60 -22.88 29.65
N ALA A 122 -3.49 -23.43 30.14
CA ALA A 122 -3.44 -24.20 31.38
C ALA A 122 -3.19 -23.28 32.57
N LYS A 123 -4.11 -23.29 33.55
CA LYS A 123 -3.92 -22.60 34.82
C LYS A 123 -3.05 -23.46 35.74
N VAL A 124 -1.78 -23.08 35.91
CA VAL A 124 -0.83 -23.75 36.81
C VAL A 124 -0.75 -22.98 38.13
N SER A 125 -0.83 -23.70 39.25
CA SER A 125 -0.56 -23.17 40.59
C SER A 125 0.70 -23.81 41.15
N PHE A 126 1.59 -23.01 41.73
CA PHE A 126 2.80 -23.48 42.38
C PHE A 126 2.65 -23.42 43.92
N ASP A 127 2.97 -24.52 44.59
CA ASP A 127 2.97 -24.60 46.05
C ASP A 127 4.41 -24.50 46.57
N ILE A 128 4.75 -23.35 47.13
CA ILE A 128 6.09 -23.07 47.68
C ILE A 128 6.37 -23.95 48.90
N THR A 129 5.36 -24.32 49.69
CA THR A 129 5.53 -25.11 50.91
C THR A 129 5.97 -26.54 50.60
N ARG A 130 5.56 -27.10 49.46
CA ARG A 130 6.05 -28.42 49.02
C ARG A 130 7.48 -28.37 48.48
N ALA A 131 7.92 -27.24 47.94
CA ALA A 131 9.28 -27.09 47.43
C ALA A 131 10.33 -27.17 48.55
N SER A 132 9.94 -26.96 49.81
CA SER A 132 10.81 -27.11 50.99
C SER A 132 10.58 -28.42 51.77
N ASP A 133 9.73 -29.33 51.28
CA ASP A 133 9.49 -30.62 51.93
C ASP A 133 10.72 -31.53 51.81
N LEU A 134 11.37 -31.79 52.95
CA LEU A 134 12.56 -32.62 53.03
C LEU A 134 12.34 -34.08 52.58
N ALA A 135 11.12 -34.61 52.64
CA ALA A 135 10.82 -35.94 52.12
C ALA A 135 10.83 -35.94 50.59
N LEU A 136 10.17 -34.96 49.97
CA LEU A 136 10.15 -34.80 48.51
C LEU A 136 11.54 -34.48 47.97
N LEU A 137 12.32 -33.65 48.66
CA LEU A 137 13.70 -33.35 48.28
C LEU A 137 14.59 -34.61 48.31
N ARG A 138 14.44 -35.48 49.30
CA ARG A 138 15.16 -36.77 49.34
C ARG A 138 14.75 -37.72 48.21
N GLU A 139 13.48 -37.72 47.81
CA GLU A 139 13.02 -38.50 46.66
C GLU A 139 13.66 -37.99 45.35
N VAL A 140 13.75 -36.67 45.19
CA VAL A 140 14.46 -36.03 44.07
C VAL A 140 15.96 -36.38 44.11
N GLU A 141 16.62 -36.32 45.25
CA GLU A 141 18.04 -36.69 45.39
C GLU A 141 18.29 -38.16 45.01
N ALA A 142 17.44 -39.08 45.47
CA ALA A 142 17.53 -40.49 45.12
C ALA A 142 17.32 -40.72 43.60
N TRP A 143 16.39 -39.98 43.01
CA TRP A 143 16.15 -40.01 41.57
C TRP A 143 17.33 -39.43 40.77
N GLU A 144 17.91 -38.29 41.20
CA GLU A 144 19.12 -37.72 40.60
C GLU A 144 20.31 -38.67 40.67
N ALA A 145 20.47 -39.41 41.76
CA ALA A 145 21.49 -40.45 41.87
C ALA A 145 21.22 -41.59 40.86
N SER A 146 19.97 -41.98 40.66
CA SER A 146 19.59 -43.03 39.70
C SER A 146 19.88 -42.65 38.23
N LEU A 147 19.73 -41.36 37.89
CA LEU A 147 20.09 -40.81 36.56
C LEU A 147 21.57 -40.98 36.23
N SER A 148 22.44 -40.94 37.25
CA SER A 148 23.88 -41.15 37.09
C SER A 148 24.22 -42.61 36.78
N ASN A 149 23.39 -43.54 37.23
CA ASN A 149 23.62 -44.98 37.11
C ASN A 149 22.99 -45.59 35.85
N GLY A 150 22.47 -44.76 34.93
CA GLY A 150 21.82 -45.20 33.69
C GLY A 150 20.42 -45.79 33.88
N ALA A 151 19.91 -45.83 35.11
CA ALA A 151 18.55 -46.24 35.40
C ALA A 151 17.62 -45.04 35.15
N GLY A 152 17.03 -44.97 33.95
CA GLY A 152 16.05 -43.95 33.57
C GLY A 152 14.70 -44.09 34.27
N LEU A 153 14.68 -44.13 35.60
CA LEU A 153 13.46 -44.18 36.38
C LEU A 153 12.76 -42.81 36.31
N GLN A 154 11.45 -42.83 36.10
CA GLN A 154 10.63 -41.62 36.20
C GLN A 154 10.59 -41.15 37.66
N LEU A 155 10.69 -39.84 37.88
CA LEU A 155 10.47 -39.24 39.19
C LEU A 155 9.02 -39.52 39.59
N LYS A 156 8.81 -40.32 40.64
CA LYS A 156 7.48 -40.71 41.09
C LYS A 156 6.76 -39.48 41.61
N SER A 157 5.72 -39.06 40.91
CA SER A 157 4.92 -37.91 41.31
C SER A 157 3.94 -38.33 42.42
N LYS A 158 4.21 -37.94 43.66
CA LYS A 158 3.15 -37.82 44.67
C LYS A 158 2.33 -36.59 44.32
N ALA A 159 1.40 -36.74 43.38
CA ALA A 159 0.43 -35.71 43.05
C ALA A 159 -0.23 -35.21 44.36
N THR A 160 -0.37 -33.89 44.49
CA THR A 160 -1.18 -33.28 45.54
C THR A 160 -2.54 -33.98 45.58
N GLY A 161 -3.12 -34.10 46.77
CA GLY A 161 -4.45 -34.66 47.01
C GLY A 161 -5.62 -33.89 46.38
N ALA A 162 -5.50 -33.43 45.14
CA ALA A 162 -6.64 -33.43 44.26
C ALA A 162 -6.94 -34.91 44.01
N ALA A 163 -8.11 -35.36 44.46
CA ALA A 163 -8.63 -36.66 44.02
C ALA A 163 -8.37 -36.77 42.52
N PRO A 164 -7.81 -37.89 42.03
CA PRO A 164 -7.83 -38.11 40.61
C PRO A 164 -9.30 -37.94 40.24
N LYS A 165 -9.60 -36.96 39.38
CA LYS A 165 -10.82 -37.09 38.59
C LYS A 165 -10.54 -38.37 37.84
N VAL A 166 -11.01 -39.48 38.41
CA VAL A 166 -11.10 -40.77 37.75
C VAL A 166 -11.78 -40.38 36.46
N LEU A 167 -11.02 -40.39 35.38
CA LEU A 167 -11.62 -40.48 34.07
C LEU A 167 -12.36 -41.80 34.18
N GLY A 168 -13.66 -41.71 34.48
CA GLY A 168 -14.51 -42.85 34.65
C GLY A 168 -14.22 -43.77 33.49
N SER A 169 -14.07 -45.06 33.80
CA SER A 169 -14.29 -46.12 32.82
C SER A 169 -15.29 -45.62 31.79
N ILE A 170 -14.91 -45.62 30.52
CA ILE A 170 -15.80 -45.39 29.38
C ILE A 170 -17.07 -46.19 29.66
N GLY A 171 -18.14 -45.50 30.09
CA GLY A 171 -19.20 -46.14 30.85
C GLY A 171 -20.12 -45.14 31.54
N VAL A 172 -20.86 -44.40 30.71
CA VAL A 172 -22.10 -43.64 31.03
C VAL A 172 -21.94 -42.51 32.07
N VAL A 173 -21.83 -41.29 31.55
CA VAL A 173 -22.05 -40.04 32.30
C VAL A 173 -23.49 -40.06 32.85
N GLN A 174 -23.68 -40.19 34.16
CA GLN A 174 -25.01 -40.25 34.80
C GLN A 174 -25.55 -38.90 35.27
N ASP A 175 -24.77 -37.83 35.19
CA ASP A 175 -25.19 -36.52 35.70
C ASP A 175 -25.75 -35.67 34.56
N ALA A 176 -27.08 -35.47 34.53
CA ALA A 176 -27.81 -34.84 33.42
C ALA A 176 -27.30 -33.44 33.08
N SER A 177 -26.86 -32.68 34.09
CA SER A 177 -26.22 -31.36 33.92
C SER A 177 -24.91 -31.45 33.13
N THR A 178 -24.11 -32.49 33.39
CA THR A 178 -22.84 -32.70 32.68
C THR A 178 -23.03 -33.24 31.27
N LEU A 179 -24.10 -34.01 31.01
CA LEU A 179 -24.50 -34.40 29.66
C LEU A 179 -24.94 -33.20 28.83
N MET A 180 -25.77 -32.30 29.39
CA MET A 180 -26.16 -31.07 28.70
C MET A 180 -24.97 -30.14 28.43
N ALA A 181 -24.03 -30.00 29.37
CA ALA A 181 -22.81 -29.23 29.14
C ALA A 181 -21.88 -29.86 28.09
N LEU A 182 -21.81 -31.20 28.04
CA LEU A 182 -21.05 -31.92 27.03
C LEU A 182 -21.69 -31.78 25.64
N GLU A 183 -23.02 -31.88 25.55
CA GLU A 183 -23.76 -31.66 24.31
C GLU A 183 -23.64 -30.22 23.82
N ALA A 184 -23.82 -29.23 24.71
CA ALA A 184 -23.60 -27.82 24.39
C ALA A 184 -22.15 -27.56 23.92
N SER A 185 -21.15 -28.12 24.60
CA SER A 185 -19.75 -27.97 24.21
C SER A 185 -19.43 -28.65 22.87
N LYS A 186 -20.08 -29.78 22.57
CA LYS A 186 -19.99 -30.48 21.27
C LYS A 186 -20.68 -29.70 20.16
N GLU A 187 -21.82 -29.10 20.45
CA GLU A 187 -22.55 -28.23 19.53
C GLU A 187 -21.75 -26.95 19.23
N ASP A 188 -21.15 -26.34 20.25
CA ASP A 188 -20.25 -25.22 20.09
C ASP A 188 -19.04 -25.59 19.22
N HIS A 189 -18.40 -26.74 19.49
CA HIS A 189 -17.30 -27.24 18.66
C HIS A 189 -17.74 -27.51 17.22
N ALA A 190 -18.91 -28.14 17.02
CA ALA A 190 -19.45 -28.39 15.69
C ALA A 190 -19.70 -27.07 14.94
N SER A 191 -20.29 -26.08 15.62
CA SER A 191 -20.53 -24.75 15.05
C SER A 191 -19.22 -24.02 14.72
N LEU A 192 -18.18 -24.18 15.55
CA LEU A 192 -16.88 -23.55 15.34
C LEU A 192 -16.14 -24.20 14.18
N VAL A 193 -16.21 -25.52 14.06
CA VAL A 193 -15.67 -26.28 12.92
C VAL A 193 -16.38 -25.90 11.63
N GLU A 194 -17.70 -25.71 11.65
CA GLU A 194 -18.46 -25.27 10.48
C GLU A 194 -18.08 -23.84 10.07
N LYS A 195 -17.98 -22.91 11.04
CA LYS A 195 -17.47 -21.54 10.79
C LYS A 195 -16.06 -21.55 10.22
N PHE A 196 -15.17 -22.39 10.76
CA PHE A 196 -13.80 -22.51 10.26
C PHE A 196 -13.77 -23.03 8.81
N LYS A 197 -14.56 -24.06 8.49
CA LYS A 197 -14.70 -24.56 7.12
C LYS A 197 -15.27 -23.50 6.18
N ALA A 198 -16.30 -22.77 6.61
CA ALA A 198 -16.88 -21.69 5.83
C ALA A 198 -15.84 -20.58 5.56
N LEU A 199 -15.06 -20.20 6.56
CA LEU A 199 -13.98 -19.22 6.42
C LEU A 199 -12.88 -19.73 5.49
N GLN A 200 -12.52 -21.01 5.57
CA GLN A 200 -11.53 -21.63 4.68
C GLN A 200 -11.99 -21.61 3.22
N VAL A 201 -13.27 -21.89 2.96
CA VAL A 201 -13.88 -21.79 1.62
C VAL A 201 -13.87 -20.33 1.15
N GLN A 202 -14.23 -19.37 2.01
CA GLN A 202 -14.18 -17.95 1.68
C GLN A 202 -12.77 -17.48 1.34
N CYS A 203 -11.75 -17.84 2.13
CA CYS A 203 -10.35 -17.53 1.82
C CYS A 203 -9.92 -18.12 0.47
N SER A 204 -10.36 -19.35 0.16
CA SER A 204 -10.05 -19.99 -1.12
C SER A 204 -10.73 -19.27 -2.29
N SER A 205 -12.00 -18.85 -2.13
CA SER A 205 -12.72 -18.04 -3.13
C SER A 205 -12.05 -16.69 -3.36
N ILE A 206 -11.70 -15.97 -2.28
CA ILE A 206 -11.02 -14.67 -2.36
C ILE A 206 -9.66 -14.81 -3.06
N LEU A 207 -8.91 -15.89 -2.81
CA LEU A 207 -7.65 -16.14 -3.50
C LEU A 207 -7.85 -16.41 -4.99
N GLN A 208 -8.88 -17.19 -5.36
CA GLN A 208 -9.25 -17.42 -6.76
C GLN A 208 -9.68 -16.11 -7.45
N GLU A 209 -10.53 -15.31 -6.80
CA GLU A 209 -10.95 -13.99 -7.28
C GLU A 209 -9.75 -13.06 -7.46
N ARG A 210 -8.85 -12.98 -6.46
CA ARG A 210 -7.61 -12.21 -6.55
C ARG A 210 -6.76 -12.63 -7.74
N SER A 211 -6.62 -13.93 -7.98
CA SER A 211 -5.86 -14.44 -9.13
C SER A 211 -6.52 -14.04 -10.47
N SER A 212 -7.85 -14.12 -10.55
CA SER A 212 -8.60 -13.74 -11.75
C SER A 212 -8.55 -12.24 -12.02
N LEU A 213 -8.64 -11.42 -10.97
CA LEU A 213 -8.54 -9.96 -11.07
C LEU A 213 -7.13 -9.54 -11.43
N SER A 214 -6.10 -10.18 -10.86
CA SER A 214 -4.70 -9.95 -11.24
C SER A 214 -4.48 -10.24 -12.72
N ALA A 215 -4.98 -11.37 -13.22
CA ALA A 215 -4.87 -11.73 -14.64
C ALA A 215 -5.61 -10.73 -15.56
N LYS A 216 -6.81 -10.26 -15.16
CA LYS A 216 -7.53 -9.21 -15.90
C LYS A 216 -6.75 -7.89 -15.91
N LEU A 217 -6.12 -7.52 -14.79
CA LEU A 217 -5.36 -6.28 -14.66
C LEU A 217 -4.10 -6.33 -15.53
N GLU A 218 -3.38 -7.45 -15.54
CA GLU A 218 -2.27 -7.71 -16.45
C GLU A 218 -2.70 -7.66 -17.91
N GLY A 219 -3.85 -8.26 -18.24
CA GLY A 219 -4.44 -8.20 -19.59
C GLY A 219 -4.76 -6.78 -20.04
N LEU A 220 -5.43 -6.00 -19.20
CA LEU A 220 -5.73 -4.58 -19.47
C LEU A 220 -4.47 -3.72 -19.54
N GLN A 221 -3.45 -4.02 -18.74
CA GLN A 221 -2.14 -3.36 -18.83
C GLN A 221 -1.45 -3.67 -20.16
N ALA A 222 -1.50 -4.92 -20.62
CA ALA A 222 -0.97 -5.33 -21.93
C ALA A 222 -1.74 -4.67 -23.09
N GLU A 223 -3.07 -4.60 -23.01
CA GLU A 223 -3.90 -3.90 -24.00
C GLU A 223 -3.61 -2.40 -24.01
N ARG A 224 -3.47 -1.78 -22.83
CA ARG A 224 -3.06 -0.37 -22.72
C ARG A 224 -1.67 -0.14 -23.29
N ALA A 225 -0.73 -1.04 -23.08
CA ALA A 225 0.61 -0.97 -23.66
C ALA A 225 0.56 -1.11 -25.20
N ALA A 226 -0.26 -2.02 -25.72
CA ALA A 226 -0.47 -2.18 -27.16
C ALA A 226 -1.13 -0.96 -27.79
N LEU A 227 -2.17 -0.40 -27.16
CA LEU A 227 -2.82 0.84 -27.58
C LEU A 227 -1.86 2.03 -27.50
N ALA A 228 -1.03 2.11 -26.46
CA ALA A 228 -0.01 3.15 -26.33
C ALA A 228 1.08 3.01 -27.41
N ALA A 229 1.48 1.79 -27.77
CA ALA A 229 2.41 1.55 -28.88
C ALA A 229 1.78 1.96 -30.23
N SER A 230 0.51 1.62 -30.45
CA SER A 230 -0.25 2.06 -31.64
C SER A 230 -0.44 3.58 -31.68
N ALA A 231 -0.70 4.22 -30.54
CA ALA A 231 -0.76 5.67 -30.40
C ALA A 231 0.62 6.33 -30.55
N GLY A 232 1.71 5.65 -30.19
CA GLY A 232 3.08 6.06 -30.50
C GLY A 232 3.35 6.09 -32.01
N GLY A 233 2.73 5.18 -32.77
CA GLY A 233 2.68 5.24 -34.24
C GLY A 233 1.93 6.48 -34.76
N ALA A 234 0.80 6.83 -34.15
CA ALA A 234 0.06 8.07 -34.45
C ALA A 234 0.83 9.34 -34.02
N ARG A 235 1.66 9.27 -32.97
CA ARG A 235 2.56 10.35 -32.52
C ARG A 235 3.73 10.59 -33.48
N SER A 236 4.03 9.68 -34.41
CA SER A 236 4.90 9.99 -35.55
C SER A 236 4.27 11.06 -36.47
N GLY A 237 2.94 11.22 -36.44
CA GLY A 237 2.21 12.33 -37.03
C GLY A 237 2.51 13.69 -36.36
N LEU A 238 2.88 13.75 -35.08
CA LEU A 238 3.30 15.01 -34.44
C LEU A 238 4.63 15.56 -34.99
N LYS A 239 5.48 14.73 -35.60
CA LYS A 239 6.63 15.24 -36.35
C LYS A 239 6.21 16.04 -37.58
N THR A 240 5.04 15.74 -38.15
CA THR A 240 4.50 16.51 -39.28
C THR A 240 3.90 17.83 -38.82
N GLU A 241 3.34 17.93 -37.61
CA GLU A 241 2.77 19.18 -37.11
C GLU A 241 3.84 20.24 -36.83
N ALA A 242 4.97 19.87 -36.20
CA ALA A 242 6.11 20.78 -36.03
C ALA A 242 6.74 21.18 -37.38
N ALA A 243 6.80 20.26 -38.35
CA ALA A 243 7.29 20.55 -39.70
C ALA A 243 6.33 21.44 -40.51
N LEU A 244 5.02 21.28 -40.30
CA LEU A 244 3.98 22.12 -40.91
C LEU A 244 3.96 23.51 -40.28
N GLN A 245 4.09 23.62 -38.95
CA GLN A 245 4.23 24.90 -38.25
C GLN A 245 5.49 25.66 -38.71
N GLY A 246 6.60 24.96 -38.94
CA GLY A 246 7.81 25.54 -39.53
C GLY A 246 7.56 26.11 -40.94
N ARG A 247 6.90 25.36 -41.83
CA ARG A 247 6.55 25.84 -43.18
C ARG A 247 5.52 26.96 -43.18
N VAL A 248 4.58 26.97 -42.22
CA VAL A 248 3.61 28.06 -42.06
C VAL A 248 4.33 29.34 -41.63
N ALA A 249 5.25 29.27 -40.66
CA ALA A 249 6.03 30.43 -40.23
C ALA A 249 6.93 30.98 -41.34
N GLU A 250 7.53 30.11 -42.15
CA GLU A 250 8.35 30.51 -43.30
C GLU A 250 7.50 31.20 -44.39
N LEU A 251 6.34 30.63 -44.72
CA LEU A 251 5.40 31.24 -45.68
C LEU A 251 4.81 32.57 -45.17
N GLU A 252 4.53 32.69 -43.87
CA GLU A 252 4.07 33.95 -43.27
C GLU A 252 5.16 35.03 -43.32
N ALA A 253 6.43 34.67 -43.09
CA ALA A 253 7.56 35.58 -43.23
C ALA A 253 7.75 36.04 -44.68
N GLU A 254 7.69 35.12 -45.65
CA GLU A 254 7.74 35.45 -47.08
C GLU A 254 6.58 36.35 -47.50
N MET A 255 5.34 36.03 -47.12
CA MET A 255 4.16 36.85 -47.41
C MET A 255 4.25 38.24 -46.79
N SER A 256 4.75 38.35 -45.54
CA SER A 256 4.98 39.64 -44.89
C SER A 256 6.03 40.46 -45.63
N SER A 257 7.14 39.83 -46.05
CA SER A 257 8.20 40.49 -46.82
C SER A 257 7.72 40.97 -48.20
N LEU A 258 6.94 40.14 -48.92
CA LEU A 258 6.37 40.47 -50.21
C LEU A 258 5.31 41.57 -50.11
N LYS A 259 4.51 41.57 -49.05
CA LYS A 259 3.53 42.64 -48.79
C LYS A 259 4.19 43.96 -48.44
N ALA A 260 5.26 43.94 -47.64
CA ALA A 260 6.02 45.14 -47.30
C ALA A 260 6.74 45.73 -48.53
N ASN A 261 7.49 44.91 -49.28
CA ASN A 261 8.26 45.39 -50.43
C ASN A 261 7.41 45.63 -51.68
N GLY A 262 6.50 44.70 -51.99
CA GLY A 262 5.62 44.79 -53.17
C GLY A 262 4.59 45.91 -53.03
N GLY A 263 4.00 46.08 -51.85
CA GLY A 263 3.03 47.16 -51.58
C GLY A 263 3.67 48.54 -51.61
N ALA A 264 4.88 48.70 -51.05
CA ALA A 264 5.59 49.98 -51.07
C ALA A 264 6.02 50.38 -52.50
N ALA A 265 6.55 49.43 -53.28
CA ALA A 265 6.94 49.69 -54.67
C ALA A 265 5.73 50.00 -55.57
N ALA A 266 4.63 49.26 -55.42
CA ALA A 266 3.41 49.50 -56.18
C ALA A 266 2.79 50.87 -55.85
N ASN A 267 2.66 51.22 -54.55
CA ASN A 267 2.13 52.51 -54.14
C ASN A 267 2.99 53.69 -54.60
N ALA A 268 4.32 53.56 -54.54
CA ALA A 268 5.23 54.59 -55.06
C ALA A 268 5.09 54.77 -56.57
N SER A 269 4.88 53.68 -57.33
CA SER A 269 4.66 53.75 -58.77
C SER A 269 3.30 54.36 -59.13
N LEU A 270 2.25 54.04 -58.37
CA LEU A 270 0.90 54.59 -58.54
C LEU A 270 0.89 56.10 -58.29
N ALA A 271 1.51 56.56 -57.19
CA ALA A 271 1.59 57.98 -56.86
C ALA A 271 2.29 58.79 -57.97
N ARG A 272 3.40 58.27 -58.52
CA ARG A 272 4.09 58.93 -59.65
C ARG A 272 3.24 58.96 -60.91
N ALA A 273 2.50 57.89 -61.20
CA ALA A 273 1.60 57.85 -62.35
C ALA A 273 0.44 58.85 -62.20
N GLU A 274 -0.13 58.99 -61.01
CA GLU A 274 -1.18 59.96 -60.72
C GLU A 274 -0.69 61.41 -60.85
N GLU A 275 0.51 61.73 -60.36
CA GLU A 275 1.11 63.06 -60.54
C GLU A 275 1.37 63.38 -62.02
N ALA A 276 1.91 62.42 -62.77
CA ALA A 276 2.13 62.58 -64.21
C ALA A 276 0.81 62.77 -64.98
N ALA A 277 -0.24 62.02 -64.62
CA ALA A 277 -1.55 62.16 -65.22
C ALA A 277 -2.17 63.54 -64.94
N LYS A 278 -2.04 64.05 -63.71
CA LYS A 278 -2.49 65.41 -63.35
C LYS A 278 -1.72 66.48 -64.13
N ALA A 279 -0.40 66.35 -64.24
CA ALA A 279 0.42 67.28 -65.01
C ALA A 279 0.00 67.32 -66.49
N LEU A 280 -0.15 66.16 -67.13
CA LEU A 280 -0.64 66.05 -68.51
C LEU A 280 -2.05 66.62 -68.69
N SER A 281 -2.95 66.38 -67.75
CA SER A 281 -4.31 66.94 -67.82
C SER A 281 -4.32 68.46 -67.79
N ARG A 282 -3.41 69.07 -67.01
CA ARG A 282 -3.25 70.52 -66.93
C ARG A 282 -2.68 71.09 -68.22
N GLU A 283 -1.65 70.45 -68.76
CA GLU A 283 -1.00 70.87 -70.01
C GLU A 283 -1.97 70.80 -71.20
N LEU A 284 -2.83 69.78 -71.25
CA LEU A 284 -3.88 69.68 -72.27
C LEU A 284 -4.93 70.80 -72.16
N GLU A 285 -5.31 71.19 -70.95
CA GLU A 285 -6.28 72.27 -70.77
C GLU A 285 -5.68 73.63 -71.13
N GLU A 286 -4.44 73.90 -70.72
CA GLU A 286 -3.70 75.12 -71.12
C GLU A 286 -3.53 75.19 -72.65
N ALA A 287 -3.22 74.06 -73.31
CA ALA A 287 -3.12 74.00 -74.76
C ALA A 287 -4.48 74.19 -75.47
N ARG A 288 -5.57 73.68 -74.89
CA ARG A 288 -6.93 73.89 -75.41
C ARG A 288 -7.33 75.35 -75.36
N GLU A 289 -7.13 76.00 -74.23
CA GLU A 289 -7.41 77.43 -74.05
C GLU A 289 -6.56 78.28 -75.03
N GLU A 290 -5.29 77.94 -75.25
CA GLU A 290 -4.45 78.66 -76.20
C GLU A 290 -4.96 78.51 -77.66
N ILE A 291 -5.35 77.29 -78.06
CA ILE A 291 -5.91 77.05 -79.39
C ILE A 291 -7.22 77.82 -79.57
N GLU A 292 -8.11 77.80 -78.58
CA GLU A 292 -9.38 78.54 -78.62
C GLU A 292 -9.13 80.05 -78.76
N ALA A 293 -8.19 80.59 -77.97
CA ALA A 293 -7.78 81.99 -78.07
C ALA A 293 -7.15 82.33 -79.44
N ARG A 294 -6.40 81.40 -80.06
CA ARG A 294 -5.85 81.59 -81.42
C ARG A 294 -6.95 81.58 -82.48
N ILE A 295 -7.96 80.72 -82.36
CA ILE A 295 -9.10 80.65 -83.27
C ILE A 295 -9.89 81.97 -83.20
N GLU A 296 -10.19 82.47 -82.00
CA GLU A 296 -10.90 83.74 -81.82
C GLU A 296 -10.14 84.94 -82.40
N LYS A 297 -8.82 85.00 -82.19
CA LYS A 297 -7.96 86.09 -82.69
C LYS A 297 -7.61 85.96 -84.18
N SER A 298 -7.91 84.82 -84.81
CA SER A 298 -7.53 84.60 -86.21
C SER A 298 -8.26 85.57 -87.14
N LYS A 299 -7.46 86.31 -87.93
CA LYS A 299 -7.95 87.24 -88.96
C LYS A 299 -8.92 86.57 -89.94
N GLN A 300 -8.77 85.26 -90.19
CA GLN A 300 -9.68 84.50 -91.04
C GLN A 300 -11.08 84.41 -90.43
N PHE A 301 -11.18 84.15 -89.11
CA PHE A 301 -12.47 84.09 -88.41
C PHE A 301 -13.15 85.47 -88.34
N ALA A 302 -12.36 86.52 -88.08
CA ALA A 302 -12.85 87.91 -88.12
C ALA A 302 -13.36 88.31 -89.51
N ASN A 303 -12.61 87.98 -90.57
CA ASN A 303 -12.99 88.27 -91.96
C ASN A 303 -14.25 87.50 -92.38
N VAL A 304 -14.41 86.24 -91.96
CA VAL A 304 -15.62 85.44 -92.24
C VAL A 304 -16.84 86.03 -91.53
N ARG A 305 -16.73 86.43 -90.25
CA ARG A 305 -17.82 87.14 -89.56
C ARG A 305 -18.21 88.42 -90.28
N GLN A 306 -17.23 89.24 -90.68
CA GLN A 306 -17.50 90.49 -91.38
C GLN A 306 -18.11 90.26 -92.77
N MET A 307 -17.67 89.24 -93.51
CA MET A 307 -18.23 88.88 -94.81
C MET A 307 -19.67 88.38 -94.68
N MET A 308 -19.96 87.53 -93.68
CA MET A 308 -21.32 87.05 -93.41
C MET A 308 -22.26 88.20 -93.06
N ALA A 309 -21.82 89.14 -92.22
CA ALA A 309 -22.60 90.33 -91.89
C ALA A 309 -22.92 91.16 -93.15
N LYS A 310 -21.92 91.43 -94.00
CA LYS A 310 -22.12 92.16 -95.28
C LYS A 310 -23.02 91.41 -96.25
N LYS A 311 -22.84 90.09 -96.41
CA LYS A 311 -23.69 89.27 -97.28
C LYS A 311 -25.15 89.29 -96.81
N ASN A 312 -25.39 89.19 -95.51
CA ASN A 312 -26.73 89.28 -94.95
C ASN A 312 -27.37 90.65 -95.23
N GLU A 313 -26.58 91.73 -95.17
CA GLU A 313 -27.02 93.08 -95.50
C GLU A 313 -27.38 93.23 -97.00
N VAL A 314 -26.56 92.68 -97.89
CA VAL A 314 -26.83 92.65 -99.33
C VAL A 314 -28.06 91.81 -99.65
N ILE A 315 -28.21 90.64 -99.00
CA ILE A 315 -29.41 89.79 -99.15
C ILE A 315 -30.65 90.56 -98.70
N ALA A 316 -30.58 91.29 -97.59
CA ALA A 316 -31.69 92.12 -97.11
C ALA A 316 -32.04 93.23 -98.13
N GLY A 317 -31.03 93.89 -98.70
CA GLY A 317 -31.23 94.91 -99.75
C GLY A 317 -31.82 94.36 -101.04
N LEU A 318 -31.29 93.24 -101.54
CA LEU A 318 -31.79 92.57 -102.75
C LEU A 318 -33.21 92.06 -102.56
N ARG A 319 -33.55 91.49 -101.40
CA ARG A 319 -34.92 91.11 -101.06
C ARG A 319 -35.87 92.31 -101.13
N LYS A 320 -35.45 93.49 -100.68
CA LYS A 320 -36.25 94.71 -100.77
C LYS A 320 -36.47 95.16 -102.22
N GLN A 321 -35.42 95.14 -103.05
CA GLN A 321 -35.51 95.53 -104.47
C GLN A 321 -36.34 94.53 -105.30
N LEU A 322 -36.19 93.23 -105.06
CA LEU A 322 -37.01 92.18 -105.71
C LEU A 322 -38.50 92.39 -105.41
N LYS A 323 -38.82 92.78 -104.17
CA LYS A 323 -40.20 93.07 -103.74
C LYS A 323 -40.79 94.29 -104.44
N GLU A 324 -40.00 95.35 -104.70
CA GLU A 324 -40.46 96.55 -105.42
C GLU A 324 -40.79 96.28 -106.90
N HIS A 325 -40.12 95.32 -107.55
CA HIS A 325 -40.35 94.96 -108.95
C HIS A 325 -41.37 93.82 -109.15
N GLY A 326 -42.10 93.44 -108.10
CA GLY A 326 -43.22 92.50 -108.19
C GLY A 326 -42.81 91.03 -108.37
N ILE A 327 -41.55 90.67 -108.10
CA ILE A 327 -41.06 89.29 -108.19
C ILE A 327 -40.75 88.80 -106.77
N LEU A 328 -41.53 87.85 -106.28
CA LEU A 328 -41.37 87.27 -104.93
C LEU A 328 -40.21 86.26 -104.91
N ALA A 329 -39.27 86.45 -103.98
CA ALA A 329 -38.16 85.53 -103.77
C ALA A 329 -38.59 84.29 -102.96
N GLU A 330 -38.12 83.12 -103.38
CA GLU A 330 -38.46 81.81 -102.81
C GLU A 330 -38.07 81.72 -101.33
N GLY A 331 -39.06 81.58 -100.46
CA GLY A 331 -38.91 81.53 -98.99
C GLY A 331 -39.60 82.67 -98.23
N ASP A 332 -40.06 83.73 -98.90
CA ASP A 332 -40.98 84.70 -98.30
C ASP A 332 -42.40 84.12 -98.33
N VAL A 333 -42.68 83.29 -97.32
CA VAL A 333 -44.01 82.76 -96.98
C VAL A 333 -44.96 83.94 -96.79
N VAL A 334 -46.01 84.00 -97.59
CA VAL A 334 -47.15 84.92 -97.43
C VAL A 334 -47.97 84.43 -96.23
N PRO A 335 -48.13 85.22 -95.15
CA PRO A 335 -49.32 85.12 -94.33
C PRO A 335 -50.41 85.92 -95.04
N SER A 336 -51.39 85.18 -95.55
CA SER A 336 -52.65 85.68 -96.10
C SER A 336 -53.37 86.62 -95.13
N ASN A 337 -54.07 87.60 -95.71
CA ASN A 337 -55.05 88.50 -95.09
C ASN A 337 -55.95 87.80 -94.05
N GLU A 338 -56.03 88.41 -92.87
CA GLU A 338 -57.27 89.05 -92.39
C GLU A 338 -57.00 90.55 -92.21
#